data_AF-A0A1G2ZDR8-F1
#
_entry.id   AF-A0A1G2ZDR8-F1
#
_cell.length_a   1.000
_cell.length_b   1.000
_cell.length_c   1.000
_cell.angle_alpha   90.00
_cell.angle_beta   90.00
_cell.angle_gamma   90.00
#
_symmetry.space_group_name_H-M   'P 1'
#
loop_
_entity.id
_entity.type
_entity.pdbx_description
1 polymer ?
#
loop_
_entity_poly.entity_id
_entity_poly.type
_entity_poly.pdbx_seq_one_letter_code
_entity_poly.pdbx_strand_id
1 'polypeptide(L)'
;MNLTYKELPLIDFSAQKVTSNRERKNTGKTPHEYALDRADAMSVLHCANLLNDKYLENSIQASEKHMIKTQPQHNNTPQNTIPINANNNRPTDRKIPHYTHLIELKGHLIFQAACCLPLKIFAASLDGKTVSGKTLFNSHSDSGGGKLVYEFLGTGKELIVDLKRGESTNAQRLIFQI
;
A
#
# COMPACT_ATOMS: atom_id res chain seq x y z
N MET A 1 6.68 -8.78 -28.18
CA MET A 1 6.63 -7.32 -28.38
C MET A 1 6.33 -6.70 -27.03
N ASN A 2 7.30 -5.98 -26.46
CA ASN A 2 7.18 -5.27 -25.18
C ASN A 2 6.29 -4.04 -25.39
N LEU A 3 5.05 -4.10 -24.92
CA LEU A 3 4.22 -2.91 -24.79
C LEU A 3 4.74 -2.13 -23.59
N THR A 4 5.54 -1.12 -23.90
CA THR A 4 6.08 -0.12 -22.98
C THR A 4 4.98 0.45 -22.09
N TYR A 5 5.25 0.45 -20.78
CA TYR A 5 4.50 0.97 -19.62
C TYR A 5 3.89 2.39 -19.74
N LYS A 6 3.88 3.03 -20.90
CA LYS A 6 3.50 4.43 -21.13
C LYS A 6 1.99 4.73 -21.10
N GLU A 7 1.14 3.71 -21.17
CA GLU A 7 -0.32 3.89 -21.37
C GLU A 7 -1.18 3.61 -20.15
N LEU A 8 -0.59 3.26 -18.99
CA LEU A 8 -1.33 3.32 -17.74
C LEU A 8 -1.55 4.80 -17.39
N PRO A 9 -2.78 5.23 -17.11
CA PRO A 9 -3.04 6.64 -16.82
C PRO A 9 -2.18 7.01 -15.61
N LEU A 10 -1.28 7.98 -15.81
CA LEU A 10 -0.53 8.68 -14.75
C LEU A 10 0.82 8.04 -14.32
N ILE A 11 1.60 7.47 -15.24
CA ILE A 11 3.07 7.33 -15.00
C ILE A 11 3.75 8.63 -15.45
N ASP A 12 4.06 9.52 -14.50
CA ASP A 12 5.05 10.57 -14.74
C ASP A 12 6.46 9.94 -14.69
N PHE A 13 7.02 9.61 -15.85
CA PHE A 13 8.39 9.08 -15.96
C PHE A 13 9.48 10.08 -15.53
N SER A 14 9.12 11.37 -15.33
CA SER A 14 10.00 12.37 -14.72
C SER A 14 9.93 12.37 -13.20
N ALA A 15 9.02 11.58 -12.59
CA ALA A 15 8.97 11.42 -11.14
C ALA A 15 10.28 10.81 -10.65
N GLN A 16 10.94 11.54 -9.75
CA GLN A 16 12.23 11.16 -9.20
C GLN A 16 12.15 9.77 -8.56
N LYS A 17 13.03 8.85 -8.96
CA LYS A 17 13.24 7.57 -8.26
C LYS A 17 13.55 7.92 -6.81
N VAL A 18 12.62 7.64 -5.91
CA VAL A 18 12.86 7.85 -4.48
C VAL A 18 13.74 6.71 -4.02
N THR A 19 15.07 6.88 -4.12
CA THR A 19 15.94 6.25 -3.13
C THR A 19 15.54 6.88 -1.80
N SER A 20 15.20 6.07 -0.80
CA SER A 20 14.93 6.62 0.54
C SER A 20 16.24 7.16 1.11
N ASN A 21 16.63 8.38 0.72
CA ASN A 21 17.81 9.08 1.20
C ASN A 21 17.56 9.77 2.55
N ARG A 22 16.48 9.43 3.25
CA ARG A 22 16.56 9.52 4.70
C ARG A 22 17.61 8.48 5.06
N GLU A 23 18.75 8.94 5.57
CA GLU A 23 19.45 8.25 6.63
C GLU A 23 18.42 8.00 7.75
N ARG A 24 17.53 7.02 7.56
CA ARG A 24 16.99 6.28 8.66
C ARG A 24 18.25 5.75 9.29
N LYS A 25 18.63 6.28 10.46
CA LYS A 25 19.45 5.51 11.40
C LYS A 25 19.00 4.07 11.23
N ASN A 26 19.92 3.19 10.84
CA ASN A 26 19.68 1.78 10.55
C ASN A 26 19.19 1.05 11.82
N THR A 27 18.06 1.46 12.37
CA THR A 27 17.24 0.65 13.25
C THR A 27 16.34 -0.11 12.28
N GLY A 28 16.94 -1.11 11.64
CA GLY A 28 16.15 -2.16 10.98
C GLY A 28 15.07 -2.64 11.94
N LYS A 29 13.93 -3.07 11.42
CA LYS A 29 12.84 -3.56 12.27
C LYS A 29 13.37 -4.65 13.19
N THR A 30 13.03 -4.57 14.47
CA THR A 30 13.41 -5.64 15.41
C THR A 30 12.56 -6.88 15.15
N PRO A 31 13.00 -8.09 15.53
CA PRO A 31 12.19 -9.31 15.42
C PRO A 31 10.80 -9.16 16.08
N HIS A 32 10.74 -8.44 17.21
CA HIS A 32 9.49 -8.13 17.88
C HIS A 32 8.55 -7.28 17.01
N GLU A 33 9.09 -6.29 16.30
CA GLU A 33 8.30 -5.45 15.40
C GLU A 33 7.79 -6.22 14.19
N TYR A 34 8.58 -7.14 13.64
CA TYR A 34 8.12 -8.07 12.62
C TYR A 34 6.98 -8.97 13.13
N ALA A 35 7.06 -9.45 14.37
CA ALA A 35 6.01 -10.25 14.97
C ALA A 35 4.71 -9.45 15.16
N LEU A 36 4.80 -8.17 15.59
CA LEU A 36 3.64 -7.28 15.69
C LEU A 36 2.99 -7.02 14.34
N ASP A 37 3.78 -6.74 13.30
CA ASP A 37 3.25 -6.56 11.94
C ASP A 37 2.58 -7.84 11.43
N ARG A 38 3.18 -9.01 11.67
CA ARG A 38 2.60 -10.30 11.28
C ARG A 38 1.28 -10.57 12.02
N ALA A 39 1.22 -10.32 13.32
CA ALA A 39 0.01 -10.49 14.12
C ALA A 39 -1.13 -9.57 13.66
N ASP A 40 -0.82 -8.29 13.38
CA ASP A 40 -1.78 -7.33 12.83
C ASP A 40 -2.27 -7.76 11.44
N ALA A 41 -1.34 -8.18 10.56
CA ALA A 41 -1.68 -8.66 9.23
C ALA A 41 -2.61 -9.88 9.27
N MET A 42 -2.36 -10.84 10.18
CA MET A 42 -3.22 -12.00 10.39
C MET A 42 -4.62 -11.60 10.87
N SER A 43 -4.69 -10.72 11.87
CA SER A 43 -5.97 -10.25 12.40
C SER A 43 -6.80 -9.55 11.32
N VAL A 44 -6.16 -8.76 10.46
CA VAL A 44 -6.83 -8.06 9.35
C VAL A 44 -7.33 -9.03 8.28
N LEU A 45 -6.56 -10.09 7.94
CA LEU A 45 -7.03 -11.13 7.03
C LEU A 45 -8.23 -11.90 7.60
N HIS A 46 -8.21 -12.20 8.90
CA HIS A 46 -9.34 -12.81 9.59
C HIS A 46 -10.60 -11.93 9.50
N CYS A 47 -10.48 -10.62 9.74
CA CYS A 47 -11.59 -9.66 9.58
C CYS A 47 -12.10 -9.57 8.13
N ALA A 48 -11.25 -9.86 7.15
CA ALA A 48 -11.60 -9.95 5.74
C ALA A 48 -12.21 -11.31 5.34
N ASN A 49 -12.50 -12.20 6.30
CA ASN A 49 -12.96 -13.58 6.09
C ASN A 49 -11.97 -14.46 5.30
N LEU A 50 -10.67 -14.17 5.38
CA LEU A 50 -9.60 -14.95 4.77
C LEU A 50 -8.87 -15.76 5.85
N LEU A 51 -9.48 -16.88 6.26
CA LEU A 51 -9.09 -17.68 7.42
C LEU A 51 -7.99 -18.71 7.14
N ASN A 52 -6.80 -18.27 6.68
CA ASN A 52 -5.67 -19.20 6.52
C ASN A 52 -4.33 -18.56 6.85
N ASP A 53 -3.75 -19.02 7.95
CA ASP A 53 -2.47 -18.52 8.49
C ASP A 53 -1.28 -18.77 7.56
N LYS A 54 -1.41 -19.72 6.63
CA LYS A 54 -0.37 -19.99 5.62
C LYS A 54 -0.30 -18.93 4.52
N TYR A 55 -1.26 -18.01 4.45
CA TYR A 55 -1.25 -16.95 3.44
C TYR A 55 -0.10 -15.98 3.61
N LEU A 56 0.25 -15.60 4.85
CA LEU A 56 1.36 -14.69 5.08
C LEU A 56 2.73 -15.34 4.83
N GLU A 57 2.85 -16.66 5.02
CA GLU A 57 4.10 -17.39 4.77
C GLU A 57 4.49 -17.38 3.29
N ASN A 58 3.48 -17.36 2.42
CA ASN A 58 3.66 -17.29 0.97
C ASN A 58 3.40 -15.88 0.43
N SER A 59 3.49 -14.86 1.29
CA SER A 59 3.26 -13.48 0.86
C SER A 59 4.42 -12.98 -0.01
N ILE A 60 4.04 -12.45 -1.17
CA ILE A 60 4.94 -11.81 -2.13
C ILE A 60 5.16 -10.37 -1.65
N GLN A 61 6.44 -9.99 -1.52
CA GLN A 61 6.84 -8.62 -1.23
C GLN A 61 6.94 -7.82 -2.52
N ALA A 62 6.63 -6.52 -2.45
CA ALA A 62 6.86 -5.65 -3.60
C ALA A 62 8.36 -5.60 -3.94
N SER A 63 8.71 -5.97 -5.17
CA SER A 63 10.07 -5.91 -5.70
C SER A 63 10.55 -4.47 -5.84
N GLU A 64 9.64 -3.56 -6.19
CA GLU A 64 9.94 -2.14 -6.33
C GLU A 64 8.86 -1.25 -5.71
N LYS A 65 9.28 -0.08 -5.25
CA LYS A 65 8.42 0.95 -4.67
C LYS A 65 8.81 2.31 -5.21
N HIS A 66 7.87 2.99 -5.86
CA HIS A 66 8.07 4.33 -6.44
C HIS A 66 7.05 5.30 -5.84
N MET A 67 7.39 6.59 -5.81
CA MET A 67 6.43 7.65 -5.48
C MET A 67 6.07 8.37 -6.78
N ILE A 68 4.79 8.41 -7.11
CA ILE A 68 4.28 9.05 -8.32
C ILE A 68 3.33 10.19 -7.93
N LYS A 69 3.35 11.28 -8.70
CA LYS A 69 2.37 12.36 -8.53
C LYS A 69 1.04 11.92 -9.11
N THR A 70 -0.02 12.01 -8.33
CA THR A 70 -1.39 11.94 -8.87
C THR A 70 -1.72 13.34 -9.37
N GLN A 71 -1.62 13.61 -10.67
CA GLN A 71 -2.03 14.92 -11.20
C GLN A 71 -3.50 15.20 -10.85
N PRO A 72 -3.85 16.47 -10.58
CA PRO A 72 -5.14 16.80 -10.02
C PRO A 72 -6.22 16.79 -11.10
N GLN A 73 -7.41 16.35 -10.71
CA GLN A 73 -8.62 16.87 -11.32
C GLN A 73 -8.53 18.41 -11.30
N HIS A 74 -8.83 19.02 -12.44
CA HIS A 74 -9.14 20.44 -12.52
C HIS A 74 -10.18 20.75 -11.44
N ASN A 75 -9.81 21.51 -10.40
CA ASN A 75 -10.67 22.45 -9.68
C ASN A 75 -9.89 23.17 -8.58
N ASN A 76 -9.81 24.49 -8.72
CA ASN A 76 -9.35 25.44 -7.74
C ASN A 76 -10.17 25.28 -6.45
N THR A 77 -9.69 24.48 -5.51
CA THR A 77 -10.15 24.53 -4.13
C THR A 77 -8.99 25.09 -3.33
N PRO A 78 -9.12 26.23 -2.64
CA PRO A 78 -8.04 26.76 -1.84
C PRO A 78 -7.57 25.69 -0.86
N GLN A 79 -6.27 25.39 -0.89
CA GLN A 79 -5.62 24.58 0.14
C GLN A 79 -5.79 25.35 1.45
N ASN A 80 -6.81 25.00 2.22
CA ASN A 80 -6.75 25.19 3.66
C ASN A 80 -5.69 24.20 4.16
N THR A 81 -4.43 24.64 4.15
CA THR A 81 -3.37 24.11 4.99
C THR A 81 -3.79 24.35 6.44
N ILE A 82 -4.69 23.50 6.93
CA ILE A 82 -4.79 23.29 8.37
C ILE A 82 -3.45 22.63 8.71
N PRO A 83 -2.58 23.28 9.50
CA PRO A 83 -1.40 22.61 9.99
C PRO A 83 -1.91 21.37 10.72
N ILE A 84 -1.45 20.20 10.29
CA ILE A 84 -1.60 18.99 11.09
C ILE A 84 -0.84 19.33 12.36
N ASN A 85 -1.58 19.74 13.39
CA ASN A 85 -1.06 19.92 14.73
C ASN A 85 -0.45 18.57 15.08
N ALA A 86 0.87 18.50 15.02
CA ALA A 86 1.67 17.48 15.67
C ALA A 86 1.48 17.69 17.17
N ASN A 87 0.31 17.30 17.66
CA ASN A 87 0.02 17.27 19.08
C ASN A 87 0.80 16.06 19.62
N ASN A 88 2.08 16.29 19.87
CA ASN A 88 3.09 15.32 20.30
C ASN A 88 2.91 14.84 21.75
N ASN A 89 1.68 14.87 22.26
CA ASN A 89 1.32 14.51 23.63
C ASN A 89 0.35 13.32 23.66
N ARG A 90 0.52 12.34 22.77
CA ARG A 90 -0.16 11.04 22.92
C ARG A 90 0.84 10.02 23.48
N PRO A 91 0.44 9.17 24.44
CA PRO A 91 1.31 8.11 24.91
C PRO A 91 1.58 7.15 23.74
N THR A 92 2.77 7.25 23.14
CA THR A 92 3.19 6.50 21.94
C THR A 92 3.75 5.12 22.29
N ASP A 93 3.15 4.39 23.23
CA ASP A 93 3.68 3.08 23.59
C ASP A 93 3.33 2.00 22.56
N ARG A 94 2.32 2.23 21.70
CA ARG A 94 1.94 1.26 20.67
C ARG A 94 2.39 1.72 19.28
N LYS A 95 3.41 1.04 18.75
CA LYS A 95 3.90 1.24 17.38
C LYS A 95 2.81 0.90 16.36
N ILE A 96 2.52 1.81 15.43
CA ILE A 96 1.57 1.57 14.33
C ILE A 96 2.19 0.58 13.32
N PRO A 97 1.50 -0.53 12.98
CA PRO A 97 2.00 -1.51 12.01
C PRO A 97 2.21 -0.94 10.62
N HIS A 98 3.25 -1.42 9.93
CA HIS A 98 3.62 -0.99 8.58
C HIS A 98 4.07 -2.18 7.73
N TYR A 99 3.17 -2.67 6.86
CA TYR A 99 3.48 -3.77 5.96
C TYR A 99 2.73 -3.62 4.63
N THR A 100 3.17 -4.42 3.66
CA THR A 100 2.59 -4.47 2.31
C THR A 100 2.85 -5.86 1.77
N HIS A 101 1.79 -6.61 1.51
CA HIS A 101 1.84 -8.00 1.07
C HIS A 101 0.96 -8.18 -0.16
N LEU A 102 1.35 -9.11 -1.02
CA LEU A 102 0.49 -9.69 -2.02
C LEU A 102 0.41 -11.19 -1.77
N ILE A 103 -0.80 -11.76 -1.82
CA ILE A 103 -1.03 -13.19 -1.63
C ILE A 103 -1.78 -13.69 -2.86
N GLU A 104 -1.31 -14.78 -3.46
CA GLU A 104 -2.04 -15.47 -4.52
C GLU A 104 -2.90 -16.59 -3.93
N LEU A 105 -4.17 -16.64 -4.32
CA LEU A 105 -5.13 -17.64 -3.86
C LEU A 105 -6.10 -18.04 -4.98
N LYS A 106 -5.92 -19.23 -5.55
CA LYS A 106 -6.89 -19.86 -6.47
C LYS A 106 -7.36 -18.93 -7.61
N GLY A 107 -6.45 -18.14 -8.20
CA GLY A 107 -6.79 -17.17 -9.24
C GLY A 107 -7.28 -15.81 -8.72
N HIS A 108 -7.06 -15.53 -7.44
CA HIS A 108 -7.28 -14.24 -6.81
C HIS A 108 -5.94 -13.70 -6.29
N LEU A 109 -5.75 -12.38 -6.40
CA LEU A 109 -4.59 -11.67 -5.88
C LEU A 109 -5.06 -10.77 -4.75
N ILE A 110 -4.69 -11.12 -3.52
CA ILE A 110 -5.07 -10.39 -2.31
C ILE A 110 -3.93 -9.44 -1.94
N PHE A 111 -4.15 -8.16 -2.22
CA PHE A 111 -3.28 -7.08 -1.79
C PHE A 111 -3.64 -6.65 -0.37
N GLN A 112 -2.65 -6.59 0.51
CA GLN A 112 -2.82 -6.18 1.89
C GLN A 112 -1.81 -5.08 2.25
N ALA A 113 -2.25 -4.02 2.91
CA ALA A 113 -1.37 -2.96 3.36
C ALA A 113 -1.79 -2.37 4.71
N ALA A 114 -0.79 -1.91 5.47
CA ALA A 114 -0.96 -1.11 6.68
C ALA A 114 -0.03 0.12 6.68
N CYS A 115 -0.52 1.24 7.21
CA CYS A 115 0.20 2.49 7.31
C CYS A 115 -0.34 3.34 8.48
N CYS A 116 0.40 4.36 8.90
CA CYS A 116 -0.11 5.41 9.80
C CYS A 116 -1.25 6.28 9.22
N LEU A 117 -1.45 6.29 7.90
CA LEU A 117 -2.46 7.11 7.24
C LEU A 117 -3.57 6.23 6.63
N PRO A 118 -4.77 6.78 6.34
CA PRO A 118 -5.81 6.09 5.59
C PRO A 118 -5.27 5.58 4.25
N LEU A 119 -5.78 4.44 3.77
CA LEU A 119 -5.29 3.79 2.55
C LEU A 119 -6.40 3.65 1.51
N LYS A 120 -6.04 3.86 0.24
CA LYS A 120 -6.95 3.66 -0.90
C LYS A 120 -6.18 3.19 -2.13
N ILE A 121 -6.69 2.17 -2.82
CA ILE A 121 -6.20 1.83 -4.16
C ILE A 121 -6.63 2.93 -5.13
N PHE A 122 -5.65 3.49 -5.85
CA PHE A 122 -5.86 4.50 -6.86
C PHE A 122 -5.98 3.87 -8.25
N ALA A 123 -5.05 2.98 -8.59
CA ALA A 123 -5.04 2.23 -9.85
C ALA A 123 -4.31 0.90 -9.66
N ALA A 124 -4.56 -0.05 -10.56
CA ALA A 124 -3.82 -1.30 -10.61
C ALA A 124 -3.73 -1.86 -12.03
N SER A 125 -2.70 -2.64 -12.29
CA SER A 125 -2.45 -3.30 -13.57
C SER A 125 -1.90 -4.71 -13.35
N LEU A 126 -2.40 -5.69 -14.10
CA LEU A 126 -1.92 -7.07 -14.13
C LEU A 126 -1.39 -7.35 -15.54
N ASP A 127 -0.10 -7.71 -15.64
CA ASP A 127 0.61 -7.94 -16.91
C ASP A 127 0.40 -6.80 -17.93
N GLY A 128 0.43 -5.56 -17.44
CA GLY A 128 0.27 -4.36 -18.26
C GLY A 128 -1.18 -3.98 -18.59
N LYS A 129 -2.18 -4.78 -18.19
CA LYS A 129 -3.60 -4.47 -18.37
C LYS A 129 -4.20 -3.89 -17.10
N THR A 130 -4.91 -2.78 -17.21
CA THR A 130 -5.68 -2.22 -16.10
C THR A 130 -6.64 -3.24 -15.52
N VAL A 131 -6.59 -3.43 -14.20
CA VAL A 131 -7.49 -4.32 -13.48
C VAL A 131 -8.22 -3.56 -12.38
N SER A 132 -9.44 -3.99 -12.13
CA SER A 132 -10.25 -3.55 -11.00
C SER A 132 -10.44 -4.71 -10.04
N GLY A 133 -10.80 -4.41 -8.81
CA GLY A 133 -11.06 -5.43 -7.81
C GLY A 133 -12.09 -4.95 -6.79
N LYS A 134 -12.08 -5.60 -5.63
CA LYS A 134 -13.01 -5.28 -4.54
C LYS A 134 -12.27 -5.11 -3.22
N THR A 135 -12.69 -4.13 -2.44
CA THR A 135 -12.22 -3.95 -1.07
C THR A 135 -12.85 -5.04 -0.20
N LEU A 136 -12.03 -5.86 0.46
CA LEU A 136 -12.48 -6.85 1.44
C LEU A 136 -12.48 -6.29 2.85
N PHE A 137 -11.54 -5.40 3.15
CA PHE A 137 -11.43 -4.74 4.45
C PHE A 137 -10.80 -3.36 4.28
N ASN A 138 -11.35 -2.34 4.92
CA ASN A 138 -10.75 -1.02 5.01
C ASN A 138 -11.14 -0.38 6.34
N SER A 139 -10.14 0.06 7.10
CA SER A 139 -10.35 0.76 8.36
C SER A 139 -9.27 1.80 8.57
N HIS A 140 -9.59 2.88 9.26
CA HIS A 140 -8.61 3.84 9.74
C HIS A 140 -8.96 4.29 11.15
N SER A 141 -7.95 4.36 12.02
CA SER A 141 -8.05 5.02 13.32
C SER A 141 -6.74 5.70 13.68
N ASP A 142 -6.82 6.73 14.50
CA ASP A 142 -5.66 7.49 14.99
C ASP A 142 -4.61 6.61 15.69
N SER A 143 -5.04 5.58 16.43
CA SER A 143 -4.17 4.69 17.20
C SER A 143 -3.75 3.44 16.43
N GLY A 144 -4.55 2.99 15.46
CA GLY A 144 -4.30 1.77 14.69
C GLY A 144 -3.74 2.00 13.29
N GLY A 145 -3.77 3.24 12.81
CA GLY A 145 -3.46 3.60 11.43
C GLY A 145 -4.52 3.10 10.43
N GLY A 146 -4.19 3.21 9.14
CA GLY A 146 -4.96 2.66 8.04
C GLY A 146 -4.61 1.20 7.76
N LYS A 147 -5.63 0.40 7.49
CA LYS A 147 -5.56 -1.01 7.07
C LYS A 147 -6.37 -1.21 5.81
N LEU A 148 -5.85 -1.99 4.87
CA LEU A 148 -6.50 -2.28 3.61
C LEU A 148 -6.27 -3.73 3.21
N VAL A 149 -7.34 -4.43 2.82
CA VAL A 149 -7.32 -5.68 2.08
C VAL A 149 -8.14 -5.47 0.82
N TYR A 150 -7.53 -5.74 -0.33
CA TYR A 150 -8.14 -5.56 -1.64
C TYR A 150 -7.88 -6.80 -2.50
N GLU A 151 -8.93 -7.31 -3.11
CA GLU A 151 -8.85 -8.49 -3.97
C GLU A 151 -8.92 -8.06 -5.44
N PHE A 152 -7.97 -8.53 -6.23
CA PHE A 152 -8.03 -8.54 -7.69
C PHE A 152 -8.33 -9.95 -8.19
N LEU A 153 -9.09 -10.06 -9.28
CA LEU A 153 -9.32 -11.33 -9.96
C LEU A 153 -8.25 -11.55 -11.05
N GLY A 154 -7.72 -12.77 -11.13
CA GLY A 154 -6.78 -13.19 -12.16
C GLY A 154 -5.48 -13.75 -11.61
N THR A 155 -4.66 -14.26 -12.52
CA THR A 155 -3.28 -14.70 -12.32
C THR A 155 -2.40 -14.01 -13.37
N GLY A 156 -1.16 -13.72 -13.03
CA GLY A 156 -0.23 -13.08 -13.95
C GLY A 156 1.20 -13.20 -13.47
N LYS A 157 2.13 -12.51 -14.13
CA LYS A 157 3.55 -12.46 -13.75
C LYS A 157 3.91 -11.19 -13.02
N GLU A 158 3.16 -10.11 -13.27
CA GLU A 158 3.39 -8.82 -12.64
C GLU A 158 2.08 -8.15 -12.24
N LEU A 159 2.01 -7.71 -10.98
CA LEU A 159 0.96 -6.82 -10.49
C LEU A 159 1.57 -5.48 -10.08
N ILE A 160 1.04 -4.40 -10.63
CA ILE A 160 1.35 -3.03 -10.23
C ILE A 160 0.15 -2.47 -9.47
N VAL A 161 0.39 -1.92 -8.28
CA VAL A 161 -0.64 -1.29 -7.44
C VAL A 161 -0.22 0.13 -7.07
N ASP A 162 -1.04 1.10 -7.42
CA ASP A 162 -0.88 2.49 -6.99
C ASP A 162 -1.73 2.74 -5.75
N LEU A 163 -1.06 2.95 -4.61
CA LEU A 163 -1.65 3.11 -3.30
C LEU A 163 -1.59 4.57 -2.84
N LYS A 164 -2.75 5.21 -2.66
CA LYS A 164 -2.86 6.53 -2.03
C LYS A 164 -2.82 6.39 -0.50
N ARG A 165 -2.07 7.26 0.16
CA ARG A 165 -1.96 7.36 1.62
C ARG A 165 -2.49 8.72 2.08
N GLY A 166 -3.58 8.74 2.84
CA GLY A 166 -4.33 9.95 3.19
C GLY A 166 -4.77 10.74 1.95
N GLU A 167 -4.92 12.06 2.11
CA GLU A 167 -5.27 12.97 1.01
C GLU A 167 -4.07 13.48 0.19
N SER A 168 -2.96 12.74 0.21
CA SER A 168 -1.74 13.07 -0.54
C SER A 168 -1.99 13.23 -2.03
N THR A 169 -1.38 14.24 -2.66
CA THR A 169 -1.28 14.40 -4.13
C THR A 169 -0.26 13.46 -4.77
N ASN A 170 0.34 12.58 -3.98
CA ASN A 170 1.22 11.51 -4.43
C ASN A 170 0.63 10.14 -4.07
N ALA A 171 0.84 9.15 -4.94
CA ALA A 171 0.56 7.75 -4.69
C ALA A 171 1.88 6.96 -4.63
N GLN A 172 1.88 5.87 -3.87
CA GLN A 172 2.97 4.91 -3.88
C GLN A 172 2.68 3.81 -4.88
N ARG A 173 3.50 3.68 -5.91
CA ARG A 173 3.46 2.55 -6.83
C ARG A 173 4.24 1.39 -6.25
N LEU A 174 3.60 0.23 -6.18
CA LEU A 174 4.14 -1.02 -5.67
C LEU A 174 4.13 -2.03 -6.82
N ILE A 175 5.29 -2.58 -7.15
CA ILE A 175 5.43 -3.57 -8.21
C ILE A 175 5.69 -4.92 -7.56
N PHE A 176 4.92 -5.93 -7.92
CA PHE A 176 5.04 -7.29 -7.45
C PHE A 176 5.34 -8.21 -8.62
N GLN A 177 6.38 -9.04 -8.49
CA GLN A 177 6.64 -10.16 -9.38
C GLN A 177 5.98 -11.38 -8.76
N ILE A 178 5.06 -12.01 -9.50
CA ILE A 178 4.21 -13.14 -9.07
C ILE A 178 4.83 -14.44 -9.57
#